data_AF-A0A930TI09-F1
#
_entry.id   AF-A0A930TI09-F1
#
_cell.length_a   1.000
_cell.length_b   1.000
_cell.length_c   1.000
_cell.angle_alpha   90.00
_cell.angle_beta   90.00
_cell.angle_gamma   90.00
#
_symmetry.space_group_name_H-M   'P 1'
#
loop_
_entity.id
_entity.type
_entity.pdbx_description
1 polymer ?
#
loop_
_entity_poly.entity_id
_entity_poly.type
_entity_poly.pdbx_seq_one_letter_code
_entity_poly.pdbx_strand_id
1 'polypeptide(L)'
;MATRVILVRHGESTFNVERRVQGHCDLSNLTEAGRLGARQVGIALQELPITAAYSSPLQRARETAELIVANTSNGHHGLSLTFKDTLKEINLVQWEGLTFEEVEERFPDGYRDWRQQPHRLRMELDTPDGPKEFYPVPALYDQARQFWQDVLPRHSGETILVVAHSGINRCLINTAIGLGPEYYQSLQQSNCGISILNFAGELGGPVQLESLNLTSHLGDPLPKRKKGQHGPRFLLVRHGETDWNRQKRFQGQMDVPLNDQGRVQSGQARDFLQSVPIHRAVSSPMLRPKETAEIILQSHPDVPLELMDELREISHGLWEGKLEAEIEAAYPGDLKQWQHAPETVQMPEGENLQQVWARAIRAWNDIVASTPERSDGSVVTTLVVAHDAVNKAILCGLVDRGPEAFWIFKQGNGSVTVIDYPDGIAGKPVIQALNITSHLSGGVLDKTAAGAL
;
A
#
# COMPACT_ATOMS: atom_id res chain seq x y z
N MET A 1 14.11 -13.83 12.24
CA MET A 1 14.46 -12.55 11.57
C MET A 1 13.53 -12.39 10.39
N ALA A 2 13.07 -11.17 10.09
CA ALA A 2 12.08 -10.94 9.04
C ALA A 2 12.74 -10.88 7.66
N THR A 3 12.12 -11.51 6.67
CA THR A 3 12.50 -11.38 5.25
C THR A 3 11.82 -10.15 4.67
N ARG A 4 12.62 -9.21 4.16
CA ARG A 4 12.10 -8.02 3.49
C ARG A 4 12.04 -8.26 1.98
N VAL A 5 10.88 -8.02 1.40
CA VAL A 5 10.67 -8.15 -0.04
C VAL A 5 10.38 -6.77 -0.63
N ILE A 6 11.21 -6.34 -1.56
CA ILE A 6 11.04 -5.11 -2.33
C ILE A 6 10.44 -5.51 -3.68
N LEU A 7 9.19 -5.15 -3.91
CA LEU A 7 8.46 -5.48 -5.12
C LEU A 7 8.41 -4.25 -6.04
N VAL A 8 8.80 -4.43 -7.29
CA VAL A 8 8.83 -3.37 -8.31
C VAL A 8 8.04 -3.81 -9.53
N ARG A 9 7.21 -2.93 -10.06
CA ARG A 9 6.59 -3.14 -11.38
C ARG A 9 7.54 -2.68 -12.49
N HIS A 10 7.58 -3.41 -13.60
CA HIS A 10 8.37 -3.04 -14.78
C HIS A 10 8.15 -1.59 -15.22
N GLY A 11 9.18 -1.00 -15.85
CA GLY A 11 9.12 0.34 -16.42
C GLY A 11 8.06 0.49 -17.50
N GLU A 12 7.71 1.73 -17.83
CA GLU A 12 6.77 2.00 -18.92
C GLU A 12 7.23 1.33 -20.22
N SER A 13 6.29 0.65 -20.88
CA SER A 13 6.50 -0.03 -22.16
C SER A 13 5.67 0.60 -23.27
N THR A 14 6.00 0.30 -24.52
CA THR A 14 5.22 0.74 -25.70
C THR A 14 3.73 0.39 -25.56
N PHE A 15 3.41 -0.81 -25.09
CA PHE A 15 2.02 -1.23 -24.87
C PHE A 15 1.34 -0.52 -23.70
N ASN A 16 2.09 0.03 -22.72
CA ASN A 16 1.48 0.90 -21.72
C ASN A 16 1.01 2.22 -22.33
N VAL A 17 1.84 2.83 -23.18
CA VAL A 17 1.51 4.08 -23.90
C VAL A 17 0.34 3.85 -24.84
N GLU A 18 0.35 2.74 -25.59
CA GLU A 18 -0.72 2.35 -26.53
C GLU A 18 -1.99 1.81 -25.84
N ARG A 19 -1.97 1.63 -24.52
CA ARG A 19 -3.08 1.04 -23.74
C ARG A 19 -3.52 -0.34 -24.25
N ARG A 20 -2.54 -1.18 -24.60
CA ARG A 20 -2.75 -2.57 -25.01
C ARG A 20 -2.67 -3.54 -23.83
N VAL A 21 -3.45 -4.60 -23.89
CA VAL A 21 -3.35 -5.75 -23.00
C VAL A 21 -2.05 -6.49 -23.31
N GLN A 22 -1.15 -6.55 -22.34
CA GLN A 22 0.15 -7.19 -22.51
C GLN A 22 0.09 -8.68 -22.22
N GLY A 23 -0.40 -9.06 -21.04
CA GLY A 23 -0.39 -10.44 -20.58
C GLY A 23 0.97 -11.13 -20.77
N HIS A 24 0.97 -12.34 -21.32
CA HIS A 24 2.17 -13.11 -21.67
C HIS A 24 2.84 -12.66 -22.97
N CYS A 25 2.18 -11.85 -23.80
CA CYS A 25 2.79 -11.28 -24.99
C CYS A 25 4.05 -10.47 -24.63
N ASP A 26 5.15 -10.82 -25.30
CA ASP A 26 6.47 -10.27 -25.05
C ASP A 26 6.98 -9.39 -26.20
N LEU A 27 6.05 -8.78 -26.93
CA LEU A 27 6.36 -7.91 -28.07
C LEU A 27 6.62 -6.44 -27.66
N SER A 28 6.28 -6.06 -26.43
CA SER A 28 6.45 -4.68 -25.96
C SER A 28 7.87 -4.42 -25.48
N ASN A 29 8.45 -3.29 -25.88
CA ASN A 29 9.75 -2.84 -25.38
C ASN A 29 9.57 -1.74 -24.32
N LEU A 30 10.55 -1.57 -23.42
CA LEU A 30 10.57 -0.39 -22.55
C LEU A 30 10.72 0.89 -23.38
N THR A 31 9.98 1.93 -22.99
CA THR A 31 10.18 3.29 -23.49
C THR A 31 11.43 3.90 -22.83
N GLU A 32 11.92 5.03 -23.34
CA GLU A 32 13.03 5.72 -22.68
C GLU A 32 12.64 6.21 -21.27
N ALA A 33 11.39 6.64 -21.09
CA ALA A 33 10.85 6.96 -19.78
C ALA A 33 10.82 5.73 -18.86
N GLY A 34 10.46 4.56 -19.38
CA GLY A 34 10.53 3.29 -18.65
C GLY A 34 11.94 2.92 -18.20
N ARG A 35 12.94 3.07 -19.08
CA ARG A 35 14.36 2.83 -18.75
C ARG A 35 14.87 3.82 -17.72
N LEU A 36 14.52 5.10 -17.86
CA LEU A 36 14.89 6.14 -16.88
C LEU A 36 14.29 5.83 -15.51
N GLY A 37 13.01 5.48 -15.44
CA GLY A 37 12.35 5.09 -14.20
C GLY A 37 13.02 3.87 -13.56
N ALA A 38 13.43 2.87 -14.35
CA ALA A 38 14.14 1.70 -13.83
C ALA A 38 15.49 2.08 -13.19
N ARG A 39 16.25 2.99 -13.81
CA ARG A 39 17.49 3.52 -13.23
C ARG A 39 17.24 4.30 -11.94
N GLN A 40 16.17 5.11 -11.90
CA GLN A 40 15.77 5.84 -10.69
C GLN A 40 15.39 4.89 -9.54
N VAL A 41 14.76 3.75 -9.83
CA VAL A 41 14.53 2.70 -8.83
C VAL A 41 15.87 2.17 -8.33
N GLY A 42 16.83 1.86 -9.21
CA GLY A 42 18.17 1.42 -8.81
C GLY A 42 18.84 2.38 -7.84
N ILE A 43 18.81 3.69 -8.13
CA ILE A 43 19.32 4.75 -7.25
C ILE A 43 18.57 4.79 -5.92
N ALA A 44 17.23 4.72 -5.94
CA ALA A 44 16.42 4.75 -4.72
C ALA A 44 16.67 3.55 -3.79
N LEU A 45 17.14 2.43 -4.35
CA LEU A 45 17.43 1.19 -3.63
C LEU A 45 18.93 0.99 -3.34
N GLN A 46 19.81 1.90 -3.79
CA GLN A 46 21.27 1.65 -3.84
C GLN A 46 21.89 1.36 -2.47
N GLU A 47 21.36 1.94 -1.39
CA GLU A 47 21.87 1.79 -0.02
C GLU A 47 21.28 0.57 0.72
N LEU A 48 20.37 -0.17 0.08
CA LEU A 48 19.73 -1.32 0.72
C LEU A 48 20.56 -2.60 0.52
N PRO A 49 20.72 -3.43 1.56
CA PRO A 49 21.49 -4.68 1.48
C PRO A 49 20.69 -5.78 0.79
N ILE A 50 20.45 -5.64 -0.52
CA ILE A 50 19.72 -6.62 -1.33
C ILE A 50 20.61 -7.84 -1.59
N THR A 51 20.23 -9.01 -1.06
CA THR A 51 21.03 -10.24 -1.16
C THR A 51 20.69 -11.10 -2.38
N ALA A 52 19.45 -10.98 -2.88
CA ALA A 52 18.99 -11.70 -4.07
C ALA A 52 17.99 -10.87 -4.88
N ALA A 53 17.96 -11.08 -6.19
CA ALA A 53 17.01 -10.45 -7.10
C ALA A 53 16.27 -11.51 -7.95
N TYR A 54 14.97 -11.31 -8.11
CA TYR A 54 14.08 -12.13 -8.93
C TYR A 54 13.36 -11.27 -9.96
N SER A 55 13.16 -11.81 -11.15
CA SER A 55 12.35 -11.13 -12.17
C SER A 55 11.52 -12.08 -13.02
N SER A 56 10.43 -11.55 -13.57
CA SER A 56 9.74 -12.21 -14.69
C SER A 56 10.69 -12.34 -15.89
N PRO A 57 10.65 -13.45 -16.64
CA PRO A 57 11.47 -13.61 -17.84
C PRO A 57 11.01 -12.74 -19.02
N LEU A 58 9.80 -12.15 -18.97
CA LEU A 58 9.29 -11.27 -20.02
C LEU A 58 10.20 -10.03 -20.17
N GLN A 59 10.55 -9.68 -21.41
CA GLN A 59 11.56 -8.69 -21.79
C GLN A 59 11.44 -7.38 -21.01
N ARG A 60 10.23 -6.81 -20.90
CA ARG A 60 10.00 -5.54 -20.19
C ARG A 60 10.39 -5.59 -18.71
N ALA A 61 10.11 -6.69 -18.02
CA ALA A 61 10.44 -6.85 -16.60
C ALA A 61 11.91 -7.22 -16.43
N ARG A 62 12.42 -8.08 -17.32
CA ARG A 62 13.84 -8.44 -17.38
C ARG A 62 14.74 -7.22 -17.56
N GLU A 63 14.48 -6.41 -18.59
CA GLU A 63 15.25 -5.18 -18.86
C GLU A 63 15.17 -4.21 -17.68
N THR A 64 13.97 -4.07 -17.06
CA THR A 64 13.82 -3.26 -15.84
C THR A 64 14.72 -3.77 -14.72
N ALA A 65 14.72 -5.08 -14.46
CA ALA A 65 15.50 -5.68 -13.38
C ALA A 65 17.01 -5.55 -13.62
N GLU A 66 17.47 -5.77 -14.84
CA GLU A 66 18.87 -5.61 -15.24
C GLU A 66 19.33 -4.16 -15.01
N LEU A 67 18.50 -3.17 -15.38
CA LEU A 67 18.79 -1.75 -15.13
C LEU A 67 18.80 -1.39 -13.64
N ILE A 68 17.88 -1.94 -12.84
CA ILE A 68 17.86 -1.71 -11.39
C ILE A 68 19.14 -2.27 -10.77
N VAL A 69 19.44 -3.55 -11.01
CA VAL A 69 20.59 -4.25 -10.42
C VAL A 69 21.89 -3.52 -10.76
N ALA A 70 22.07 -3.09 -12.02
CA ALA A 70 23.26 -2.36 -12.47
C ALA A 70 23.51 -1.03 -11.72
N ASN A 71 22.50 -0.44 -11.09
CA ASN A 71 22.59 0.84 -10.37
C ASN A 71 22.54 0.68 -8.84
N THR A 72 22.54 -0.55 -8.32
CA THR A 72 22.61 -0.80 -6.86
C THR A 72 24.05 -1.01 -6.41
N SER A 73 24.38 -0.66 -5.17
CA SER A 73 25.73 -0.89 -4.60
C SER A 73 26.15 -2.37 -4.69
N ASN A 74 25.19 -3.28 -4.52
CA ASN A 74 25.42 -4.73 -4.64
C ASN A 74 25.53 -5.21 -6.10
N GLY A 75 25.03 -4.43 -7.07
CA GLY A 75 25.25 -4.66 -8.50
C GLY A 75 26.72 -4.61 -8.90
N HIS A 76 27.51 -3.75 -8.23
CA HIS A 76 28.96 -3.70 -8.41
C HIS A 76 29.70 -4.90 -7.79
N HIS A 77 29.03 -5.70 -6.96
CA HIS A 77 29.54 -6.89 -6.29
C HIS A 77 28.88 -8.21 -6.75
N GLY A 78 28.12 -8.19 -7.84
CA GLY A 78 27.60 -9.40 -8.48
C GLY A 78 26.28 -9.95 -7.92
N LEU A 79 25.32 -9.08 -7.55
CA LEU A 79 23.96 -9.48 -7.20
C LEU A 79 23.36 -10.41 -8.28
N SER A 80 23.06 -11.66 -7.89
CA SER A 80 22.50 -12.65 -8.80
C SER A 80 21.03 -12.33 -9.12
N LEU A 81 20.73 -12.13 -10.41
CA LEU A 81 19.37 -11.95 -10.92
C LEU A 81 18.83 -13.29 -11.45
N THR A 82 17.76 -13.78 -10.84
CA THR A 82 17.11 -15.06 -11.20
C THR A 82 15.77 -14.84 -11.88
N PHE A 83 15.54 -15.46 -13.03
CA PHE A 83 14.25 -15.38 -13.72
C PHE A 83 13.31 -16.50 -13.25
N LYS A 84 12.04 -16.15 -12.97
CA LYS A 84 11.01 -17.10 -12.49
C LYS A 84 9.76 -16.98 -13.34
N ASP A 85 9.31 -18.08 -13.92
CA ASP A 85 8.05 -18.14 -14.68
C ASP A 85 6.83 -17.78 -13.82
N THR A 86 6.89 -18.06 -12.52
CA THR A 86 5.84 -17.67 -11.56
C THR A 86 5.73 -16.15 -11.35
N LEU A 87 6.59 -15.35 -11.99
CA LEU A 87 6.49 -13.89 -12.03
C LEU A 87 5.95 -13.37 -13.38
N LYS A 88 5.52 -14.23 -14.30
CA LYS A 88 4.83 -13.79 -15.53
C LYS A 88 3.52 -13.05 -15.19
N GLU A 89 3.16 -12.11 -16.05
CA GLU A 89 1.92 -11.34 -15.90
C GLU A 89 0.69 -12.24 -16.11
N ILE A 90 -0.49 -11.75 -15.77
CA ILE A 90 -1.76 -12.43 -16.05
C ILE A 90 -1.87 -12.90 -17.50
N ASN A 91 -2.20 -14.17 -17.72
CA ASN A 91 -2.47 -14.69 -19.05
C ASN A 91 -3.88 -14.27 -19.49
N LEU A 92 -3.97 -13.42 -20.51
CA LEU A 92 -5.25 -12.94 -21.05
C LEU A 92 -5.38 -13.30 -22.53
N VAL A 93 -5.03 -14.54 -22.89
CA VAL A 93 -4.95 -15.16 -24.24
C VAL A 93 -5.66 -14.40 -25.36
N GLN A 94 -7.00 -14.30 -25.31
CA GLN A 94 -7.82 -13.74 -26.41
C GLN A 94 -7.72 -12.21 -26.52
N TRP A 95 -7.20 -11.54 -25.49
CA TRP A 95 -7.09 -10.09 -25.38
C TRP A 95 -5.68 -9.60 -25.66
N GLU A 96 -4.66 -10.45 -25.58
CA GLU A 96 -3.26 -10.03 -25.71
C GLU A 96 -3.01 -9.33 -27.04
N GLY A 97 -2.33 -8.18 -26.97
CA GLY A 97 -2.06 -7.33 -28.11
C GLY A 97 -3.22 -6.41 -28.50
N LEU A 98 -4.45 -6.63 -28.05
CA LEU A 98 -5.57 -5.70 -28.29
C LEU A 98 -5.48 -4.48 -27.37
N THR A 99 -5.95 -3.34 -27.85
CA THR A 99 -6.25 -2.19 -26.99
C THR A 99 -7.43 -2.51 -26.06
N PHE A 100 -7.49 -1.86 -24.89
CA PHE A 100 -8.65 -2.05 -24.00
C PHE A 100 -9.98 -1.64 -24.64
N GLU A 101 -9.97 -0.72 -25.60
CA GLU A 101 -11.15 -0.32 -26.38
C GLU A 101 -11.61 -1.45 -27.32
N GLU A 102 -10.68 -2.06 -28.06
CA GLU A 102 -10.99 -3.23 -28.89
C GLU A 102 -11.47 -4.42 -28.05
N VAL A 103 -10.95 -4.59 -26.82
CA VAL A 103 -11.42 -5.64 -25.90
C VAL A 103 -12.86 -5.37 -25.46
N GLU A 104 -13.18 -4.14 -25.08
CA GLU A 104 -14.53 -3.74 -24.68
C GLU A 104 -15.54 -3.94 -25.81
N GLU A 105 -15.17 -3.59 -27.04
CA GLU A 105 -16.01 -3.79 -28.23
C GLU A 105 -16.22 -5.27 -28.57
N ARG A 106 -15.14 -6.07 -28.55
CA ARG A 106 -15.17 -7.46 -29.01
C ARG A 106 -15.61 -8.47 -27.94
N PHE A 107 -15.39 -8.16 -26.67
CA PHE A 107 -15.64 -9.04 -25.53
C PHE A 107 -16.36 -8.29 -24.39
N PRO A 108 -17.53 -7.68 -24.63
CA PRO A 108 -18.18 -6.77 -23.69
C PRO A 108 -18.51 -7.43 -22.33
N ASP A 109 -19.00 -8.67 -22.35
CA ASP A 109 -19.31 -9.40 -21.11
C ASP A 109 -18.05 -9.72 -20.30
N GLY A 110 -16.99 -10.21 -20.97
CA GLY A 110 -15.71 -10.49 -20.33
C GLY A 110 -15.06 -9.21 -19.79
N TYR A 111 -15.14 -8.10 -20.52
CA TYR A 111 -14.63 -6.80 -20.06
C TYR A 111 -15.41 -6.29 -18.84
N ARG A 112 -16.74 -6.47 -18.80
CA ARG A 112 -17.56 -6.17 -17.62
C ARG A 112 -17.13 -7.01 -16.42
N ASP A 113 -16.93 -8.31 -16.59
CA ASP A 113 -16.45 -9.20 -15.53
C ASP A 113 -15.06 -8.77 -15.05
N TRP A 114 -14.14 -8.47 -15.97
CA TRP A 114 -12.83 -7.94 -15.63
C TRP A 114 -12.91 -6.69 -14.76
N ARG A 115 -13.82 -5.76 -15.08
CA ARG A 115 -14.01 -4.50 -14.35
C ARG A 115 -14.69 -4.68 -13.00
N GLN A 116 -15.70 -5.53 -12.89
CA GLN A 116 -16.57 -5.57 -11.71
C GLN A 116 -16.31 -6.79 -10.81
N GLN A 117 -16.01 -7.94 -11.42
CA GLN A 117 -15.88 -9.24 -10.76
C GLN A 117 -14.72 -10.03 -11.38
N PRO A 118 -13.47 -9.53 -11.30
CA PRO A 118 -12.33 -10.07 -12.05
C PRO A 118 -12.06 -11.57 -11.78
N HIS A 119 -12.43 -12.06 -10.60
CA HIS A 119 -12.33 -13.47 -10.22
C HIS A 119 -13.26 -14.40 -11.03
N ARG A 120 -14.31 -13.86 -11.66
CA ARG A 120 -15.25 -14.60 -12.51
C ARG A 120 -14.91 -14.56 -14.00
N LEU A 121 -13.93 -13.72 -14.40
CA LEU A 121 -13.48 -13.67 -15.79
C LEU A 121 -13.11 -15.08 -16.24
N ARG A 122 -13.82 -15.56 -17.26
CA ARG A 122 -13.64 -16.87 -17.86
C ARG A 122 -13.16 -16.69 -19.28
N MET A 123 -12.11 -17.41 -19.63
CA MET A 123 -11.54 -17.46 -20.98
C MET A 123 -11.38 -18.92 -21.40
N GLU A 124 -11.09 -19.12 -22.68
CA GLU A 124 -10.81 -20.43 -23.25
C GLU A 124 -9.31 -20.54 -23.55
N LEU A 125 -8.68 -21.61 -23.08
CA LEU A 125 -7.29 -21.96 -23.37
C LEU A 125 -7.27 -23.13 -24.35
N ASP A 126 -6.61 -22.93 -25.49
CA ASP A 126 -6.30 -24.04 -26.39
C ASP A 126 -5.23 -24.94 -25.77
N THR A 127 -5.58 -26.20 -25.53
CA THR A 127 -4.65 -27.22 -25.03
C THR A 127 -4.53 -28.38 -26.03
N PRO A 128 -3.49 -29.23 -25.93
CA PRO A 128 -3.37 -30.42 -26.78
C PRO A 128 -4.60 -31.34 -26.74
N ASP A 129 -5.34 -31.35 -25.63
CA ASP A 129 -6.54 -32.17 -25.42
C ASP A 129 -7.85 -31.44 -25.82
N GLY A 130 -7.73 -30.26 -26.44
CA GLY A 130 -8.83 -29.39 -26.86
C GLY A 130 -8.96 -28.12 -26.00
N PRO A 131 -9.92 -27.24 -26.34
CA PRO A 131 -10.16 -26.01 -25.58
C PRO A 131 -10.64 -26.31 -24.15
N LYS A 132 -10.08 -25.61 -23.17
CA LYS A 132 -10.40 -25.78 -21.75
C LYS A 132 -10.78 -24.44 -21.12
N GLU A 133 -11.76 -24.46 -20.23
CA GLU A 133 -12.10 -23.30 -19.41
C GLU A 133 -10.92 -22.86 -18.53
N PHE A 134 -10.69 -21.56 -18.49
CA PHE A 134 -9.60 -20.93 -17.79
C PHE A 134 -10.07 -19.68 -17.04
N TYR A 135 -9.59 -19.52 -15.81
CA TYR A 135 -9.89 -18.38 -14.95
C TYR A 135 -8.58 -17.62 -14.67
N PRO A 136 -8.27 -16.57 -15.45
CA PRO A 136 -6.97 -15.88 -15.39
C PRO A 136 -6.59 -15.39 -14.00
N VAL A 137 -7.55 -14.81 -13.28
CA VAL A 137 -7.28 -14.20 -11.97
C VAL A 137 -7.04 -15.26 -10.90
N PRO A 138 -7.91 -16.26 -10.67
CA PRO A 138 -7.60 -17.39 -9.78
C PRO A 138 -6.25 -18.07 -10.09
N ALA A 139 -5.96 -18.33 -11.37
CA ALA A 139 -4.69 -18.95 -11.77
C ALA A 139 -3.47 -18.09 -11.39
N LEU A 140 -3.57 -16.75 -11.52
CA LEU A 140 -2.49 -15.84 -11.11
C LEU A 140 -2.28 -15.81 -9.59
N TYR A 141 -3.34 -16.01 -8.79
CA TYR A 141 -3.22 -16.16 -7.34
C TYR A 141 -2.47 -17.45 -6.98
N ASP A 142 -2.77 -18.56 -7.65
CA ASP A 142 -2.03 -19.82 -7.45
C ASP A 142 -0.55 -19.66 -7.82
N GLN A 143 -0.27 -18.97 -8.93
CA GLN A 143 1.08 -18.63 -9.35
C GLN A 143 1.84 -17.80 -8.29
N ALA A 144 1.18 -16.79 -7.69
CA ALA A 144 1.75 -15.98 -6.63
C ALA A 144 2.04 -16.80 -5.35
N ARG A 145 1.13 -17.69 -4.94
CA ARG A 145 1.36 -18.60 -3.80
C ARG A 145 2.56 -19.51 -4.04
N GLN A 146 2.67 -20.06 -5.25
CA GLN A 146 3.80 -20.91 -5.63
C GLN A 146 5.13 -20.15 -5.55
N PHE A 147 5.17 -18.89 -5.99
CA PHE A 147 6.37 -18.07 -5.86
C PHE A 147 6.76 -17.87 -4.39
N TRP A 148 5.82 -17.55 -3.51
CA TRP A 148 6.12 -17.36 -2.08
C TRP A 148 6.61 -18.62 -1.39
N GLN A 149 5.94 -19.75 -1.64
CA GLN A 149 6.31 -21.06 -1.09
C GLN A 149 7.71 -21.50 -1.54
N ASP A 150 8.11 -21.11 -2.74
CA ASP A 150 9.45 -21.35 -3.26
C ASP A 150 10.47 -20.39 -2.61
N VAL A 151 10.23 -19.07 -2.65
CA VAL A 151 11.27 -18.07 -2.35
C VAL A 151 11.46 -17.82 -0.85
N LEU A 152 10.39 -17.67 -0.06
CA LEU A 152 10.50 -17.25 1.34
C LEU A 152 11.38 -18.15 2.21
N PRO A 153 11.31 -19.51 2.11
CA PRO A 153 12.15 -20.39 2.94
C PRO A 153 13.66 -20.22 2.73
N ARG A 154 14.10 -19.57 1.64
CA ARG A 154 15.53 -19.40 1.31
C ARG A 154 16.14 -18.09 1.81
N HIS A 155 15.33 -17.16 2.31
CA HIS A 155 15.76 -15.78 2.54
C HIS A 155 15.45 -15.28 3.96
N SER A 156 15.48 -16.16 4.96
CA SER A 156 15.19 -15.78 6.35
C SER A 156 16.12 -14.66 6.83
N GLY A 157 15.55 -13.52 7.20
CA GLY A 157 16.31 -12.34 7.63
C GLY A 157 16.98 -11.53 6.52
N GLU A 158 16.79 -11.90 5.26
CA GLU A 158 17.39 -11.23 4.12
C GLU A 158 16.48 -10.16 3.48
N THR A 159 17.05 -9.29 2.66
CA THR A 159 16.30 -8.36 1.81
C THR A 159 16.41 -8.78 0.35
N ILE A 160 15.29 -9.04 -0.31
CA ILE A 160 15.25 -9.47 -1.72
C ILE A 160 14.50 -8.47 -2.59
N LEU A 161 14.92 -8.38 -3.86
CA LEU A 161 14.26 -7.60 -4.90
C LEU A 161 13.43 -8.52 -5.81
N VAL A 162 12.21 -8.11 -6.14
CA VAL A 162 11.32 -8.81 -7.07
C VAL A 162 10.81 -7.81 -8.10
N VAL A 163 11.08 -8.03 -9.39
CA VAL A 163 10.67 -7.15 -10.49
C VAL A 163 9.73 -7.88 -11.44
N ALA A 164 8.46 -7.48 -11.47
CA ALA A 164 7.44 -8.14 -12.28
C ALA A 164 6.39 -7.15 -12.81
N HIS A 165 5.11 -7.52 -12.81
CA HIS A 165 4.05 -6.82 -13.56
C HIS A 165 2.88 -6.43 -12.67
N SER A 166 1.96 -5.62 -13.20
CA SER A 166 0.88 -5.06 -12.38
C SER A 166 -0.02 -6.14 -11.78
N GLY A 167 -0.44 -7.14 -12.56
CA GLY A 167 -1.37 -8.16 -12.10
C GLY A 167 -0.71 -9.11 -11.10
N ILE A 168 0.44 -9.69 -11.47
CA ILE A 168 1.16 -10.59 -10.56
C ILE A 168 1.62 -9.89 -9.28
N ASN A 169 2.04 -8.62 -9.32
CA ASN A 169 2.41 -7.89 -8.11
C ASN A 169 1.22 -7.72 -7.15
N ARG A 170 0.03 -7.43 -7.67
CA ARG A 170 -1.20 -7.37 -6.86
C ARG A 170 -1.50 -8.72 -6.23
N CYS A 171 -1.37 -9.82 -6.99
CA CYS A 171 -1.56 -11.17 -6.46
C CYS A 171 -0.51 -11.53 -5.41
N LEU A 172 0.76 -11.16 -5.60
CA LEU A 172 1.82 -11.35 -4.62
C LEU A 172 1.51 -10.63 -3.31
N ILE A 173 1.10 -9.36 -3.37
CA ILE A 173 0.71 -8.61 -2.17
C ILE A 173 -0.54 -9.21 -1.54
N ASN A 174 -1.62 -9.38 -2.31
CA ASN A 174 -2.91 -9.87 -1.80
C ASN A 174 -2.78 -11.25 -1.14
N THR A 175 -2.08 -12.19 -1.77
CA THR A 175 -1.87 -13.52 -1.17
C THR A 175 -1.03 -13.45 0.09
N ALA A 176 -0.03 -12.57 0.17
CA ALA A 176 0.76 -12.37 1.39
C ALA A 176 -0.12 -11.89 2.54
N ILE A 177 -0.99 -10.91 2.30
CA ILE A 177 -1.88 -10.33 3.33
C ILE A 177 -3.22 -11.08 3.48
N GLY A 178 -3.35 -12.25 2.85
CA GLY A 178 -4.50 -13.17 2.98
C GLY A 178 -5.79 -12.69 2.30
N LEU A 179 -5.71 -11.87 1.27
CA LEU A 179 -6.85 -11.48 0.42
C LEU A 179 -7.07 -12.46 -0.74
N GLY A 180 -8.34 -12.68 -1.09
CA GLY A 180 -8.77 -13.54 -2.19
C GLY A 180 -8.85 -12.84 -3.57
N PRO A 181 -9.09 -13.62 -4.64
CA PRO A 181 -9.21 -13.13 -6.03
C PRO A 181 -10.17 -11.96 -6.26
N GLU A 182 -11.22 -11.85 -5.45
CA GLU A 182 -12.20 -10.77 -5.47
C GLU A 182 -11.60 -9.38 -5.19
N TYR A 183 -10.43 -9.32 -4.53
CA TYR A 183 -9.67 -8.10 -4.24
C TYR A 183 -8.62 -7.76 -5.30
N TYR A 184 -8.59 -8.44 -6.44
CA TYR A 184 -7.58 -8.23 -7.49
C TYR A 184 -7.40 -6.76 -7.93
N GLN A 185 -8.45 -5.94 -7.83
CA GLN A 185 -8.40 -4.52 -8.20
C GLN A 185 -8.23 -3.54 -7.03
N SER A 186 -8.15 -4.03 -5.79
CA SER A 186 -8.12 -3.18 -4.57
C SER A 186 -6.81 -2.41 -4.39
N LEU A 187 -5.71 -2.85 -5.02
CA LEU A 187 -4.38 -2.24 -4.90
C LEU A 187 -3.86 -1.72 -6.24
N GLN A 188 -3.33 -0.50 -6.24
CA GLN A 188 -2.68 0.07 -7.42
C GLN A 188 -1.21 -0.33 -7.54
N GLN A 189 -0.72 -0.40 -8.78
CA GLN A 189 0.69 -0.62 -9.12
C GLN A 189 1.05 0.28 -10.30
N SER A 190 1.85 1.32 -10.07
CA SER A 190 2.42 2.21 -11.08
C SER A 190 3.65 1.56 -11.71
N ASN A 191 3.95 1.86 -12.98
CA ASN A 191 5.23 1.46 -13.57
C ASN A 191 6.39 2.01 -12.72
N CYS A 192 7.42 1.20 -12.47
CA CYS A 192 8.51 1.51 -11.53
C CYS A 192 8.07 1.88 -10.10
N GLY A 193 6.82 1.59 -9.73
CA GLY A 193 6.35 1.75 -8.36
C GLY A 193 7.00 0.73 -7.45
N ILE A 194 7.35 1.15 -6.23
CA ILE A 194 8.03 0.32 -5.23
C ILE A 194 7.04 -0.01 -4.10
N SER A 195 6.91 -1.29 -3.76
CA SER A 195 6.18 -1.77 -2.58
C SER A 195 7.11 -2.60 -1.70
N ILE A 196 6.89 -2.60 -0.39
CA ILE A 196 7.76 -3.29 0.57
C ILE A 196 6.92 -4.11 1.54
N LEU A 197 7.25 -5.40 1.65
CA LEU A 197 6.66 -6.32 2.63
C LEU A 197 7.75 -6.87 3.56
N ASN A 198 7.40 -7.08 4.82
CA ASN A 198 8.25 -7.74 5.81
C ASN A 198 7.55 -9.01 6.30
N PHE A 199 8.11 -10.17 6.00
CA PHE A 199 7.59 -11.47 6.40
C PHE A 199 8.30 -11.95 7.67
N ALA A 200 7.54 -12.27 8.71
CA ALA A 200 8.05 -12.94 9.90
C ALA A 200 7.81 -14.46 9.78
N GLY A 201 8.55 -15.11 8.87
CA GLY A 201 8.42 -16.55 8.59
C GLY A 201 7.98 -16.83 7.16
N GLU A 202 7.22 -17.91 6.97
CA GLU A 202 6.74 -18.37 5.67
C GLU A 202 5.38 -17.76 5.31
N LEU A 203 4.88 -18.08 4.10
CA LEU A 203 3.53 -17.68 3.68
C LEU A 203 2.47 -18.23 4.65
N GLY A 204 1.53 -17.37 5.06
CA GLY A 204 0.52 -17.71 6.06
C GLY A 204 0.95 -17.38 7.50
N GLY A 205 2.23 -17.07 7.72
CA GLY A 205 2.70 -16.43 8.95
C GLY A 205 2.46 -14.90 8.94
N PRO A 206 2.89 -14.19 10.01
CA PRO A 206 2.74 -12.75 10.09
C PRO A 206 3.49 -12.02 8.98
N VAL A 207 2.81 -11.09 8.32
CA VAL A 207 3.39 -10.20 7.32
C VAL A 207 2.97 -8.77 7.59
N GLN A 208 3.87 -7.83 7.34
CA GLN A 208 3.58 -6.41 7.35
C GLN A 208 3.81 -5.83 5.95
N LEU A 209 2.78 -5.21 5.37
CA LEU A 209 2.91 -4.29 4.25
C LEU A 209 3.44 -2.96 4.78
N GLU A 210 4.76 -2.76 4.62
CA GLU A 210 5.45 -1.56 5.08
C GLU A 210 5.14 -0.35 4.20
N SER A 211 5.10 -0.54 2.88
CA SER A 211 4.70 0.50 1.94
C SER A 211 4.14 -0.10 0.65
N LEU A 212 3.30 0.67 -0.03
CA LEU A 212 2.67 0.27 -1.28
C LEU A 212 2.84 1.37 -2.31
N ASN A 213 3.32 0.98 -3.50
CA ASN A 213 3.27 1.79 -4.72
C ASN A 213 3.86 3.21 -4.57
N LEU A 214 5.05 3.30 -3.96
CA LEU A 214 5.81 4.53 -3.87
C LEU A 214 6.23 4.99 -5.27
N THR A 215 6.06 6.28 -5.58
CA THR A 215 6.42 6.89 -6.88
C THR A 215 7.26 8.17 -6.74
N SER A 216 7.58 8.59 -5.52
CA SER A 216 8.30 9.85 -5.25
C SER A 216 9.69 9.89 -5.87
N HIS A 217 10.37 8.74 -6.01
CA HIS A 217 11.66 8.62 -6.71
C HIS A 217 11.55 8.90 -8.22
N LEU A 218 10.34 8.88 -8.78
CA LEU A 218 10.07 9.23 -10.18
C LEU A 218 9.73 10.72 -10.35
N GLY A 219 9.72 11.49 -9.26
CA GLY A 219 9.36 12.92 -9.25
C GLY A 219 7.87 13.21 -9.05
N ASP A 220 7.02 12.18 -8.99
CA ASP A 220 5.59 12.32 -8.71
C ASP A 220 5.34 12.09 -7.21
N PRO A 221 4.86 13.09 -6.44
CA PRO A 221 4.67 12.92 -4.99
C PRO A 221 3.66 11.83 -4.67
N LEU A 222 2.54 11.79 -5.40
CA LEU A 222 1.50 10.78 -5.28
C LEU A 222 1.30 10.05 -6.62
N PRO A 223 0.83 8.79 -6.62
CA PRO A 223 0.47 8.10 -7.86
C PRO A 223 -0.57 8.89 -8.68
N LYS A 224 -0.32 8.96 -9.99
CA LYS A 224 -1.23 9.57 -10.96
C LYS A 224 -2.56 8.83 -11.00
N ARG A 225 -3.65 9.60 -11.11
CA ARG A 225 -5.00 9.05 -11.31
C ARG A 225 -5.14 8.51 -12.72
N LYS A 226 -5.88 7.42 -12.89
CA LYS A 226 -6.17 6.89 -14.23
C LYS A 226 -7.19 7.80 -14.92
N LYS A 227 -7.03 7.98 -16.23
CA LYS A 227 -7.99 8.71 -17.07
C LYS A 227 -9.38 8.08 -16.92
N GLY A 228 -10.41 8.92 -16.73
CA GLY A 228 -11.81 8.49 -16.56
C GLY A 228 -12.22 8.17 -15.11
N GLN A 229 -11.33 8.35 -14.12
CA GLN A 229 -11.70 8.24 -12.70
C GLN A 229 -12.21 9.58 -12.18
N HIS A 230 -13.46 9.62 -11.75
CA HIS A 230 -14.16 10.84 -11.35
C HIS A 230 -14.50 10.90 -9.86
N GLY A 231 -14.50 9.77 -9.15
CA GLY A 231 -14.82 9.80 -7.73
C GLY A 231 -13.69 10.34 -6.85
N PRO A 232 -13.95 10.51 -5.54
CA PRO A 232 -13.08 11.25 -4.64
C PRO A 232 -11.76 10.55 -4.32
N ARG A 233 -10.81 11.34 -3.83
CA ARG A 233 -9.52 10.92 -3.30
C ARG A 233 -9.41 11.29 -1.82
N PHE A 234 -8.80 10.42 -1.04
CA PHE A 234 -8.53 10.66 0.38
C PHE A 234 -7.03 10.52 0.65
N LEU A 235 -6.51 11.46 1.44
CA LEU A 235 -5.15 11.45 1.97
C LEU A 235 -5.23 11.14 3.46
N LEU A 236 -5.01 9.88 3.82
CA LEU A 236 -5.00 9.44 5.21
C LEU A 236 -3.60 9.61 5.80
N VAL A 237 -3.47 10.43 6.84
CA VAL A 237 -2.21 10.84 7.44
C VAL A 237 -2.18 10.45 8.92
N ARG A 238 -1.06 9.88 9.38
CA ARG A 238 -0.81 9.69 10.81
C ARG A 238 -0.14 10.94 11.38
N HIS A 239 -0.51 11.34 12.60
CA HIS A 239 0.14 12.45 13.29
C HIS A 239 1.67 12.33 13.36
N GLY A 240 2.35 13.48 13.45
CA GLY A 240 3.80 13.56 13.68
C GLY A 240 4.23 12.98 15.04
N GLU A 241 5.53 12.78 15.24
CA GLU A 241 6.12 12.19 16.44
C GLU A 241 5.79 12.98 17.73
N THR A 242 5.54 12.25 18.81
CA THR A 242 5.47 12.78 20.18
C THR A 242 6.62 12.22 21.03
N ASP A 243 6.89 12.82 22.20
CA ASP A 243 7.91 12.26 23.09
C ASP A 243 7.59 10.84 23.57
N TRP A 244 6.31 10.46 23.61
CA TRP A 244 5.91 9.11 23.97
C TRP A 244 6.12 8.10 22.84
N ASN A 245 6.04 8.52 21.57
CA ASN A 245 6.53 7.68 20.46
C ASN A 245 8.03 7.38 20.65
N ARG A 246 8.83 8.41 20.87
CA ARG A 246 10.29 8.30 21.04
C ARG A 246 10.68 7.42 22.25
N GLN A 247 9.93 7.55 23.34
CA GLN A 247 10.12 6.78 24.56
C GLN A 247 9.49 5.38 24.51
N LYS A 248 8.75 5.03 23.45
CA LYS A 248 7.96 3.79 23.35
C LYS A 248 6.96 3.61 24.50
N ARG A 249 6.26 4.68 24.85
CA ARG A 249 5.13 4.65 25.78
C ARG A 249 3.81 4.52 25.03
N PHE A 250 2.89 3.73 25.56
CA PHE A 250 1.53 3.65 25.04
C PHE A 250 0.82 4.98 25.27
N GLN A 251 0.31 5.62 24.22
CA GLN A 251 -0.33 6.94 24.31
C GLN A 251 -1.81 6.83 24.58
N GLY A 252 -2.51 6.11 23.71
CA GLY A 252 -3.97 6.02 23.75
C GLY A 252 -4.63 7.41 23.72
N GLN A 253 -5.56 7.65 24.63
CA GLN A 253 -6.32 8.90 24.70
C GLN A 253 -5.70 9.98 25.62
N MET A 254 -4.61 9.69 26.33
CA MET A 254 -3.78 10.73 26.94
C MET A 254 -3.21 11.68 25.86
N ASP A 255 -3.57 12.95 25.99
CA ASP A 255 -3.38 13.93 24.92
C ASP A 255 -1.98 14.58 24.96
N VAL A 256 -0.99 13.81 24.48
CA VAL A 256 0.39 14.26 24.35
C VAL A 256 0.55 15.09 23.06
N PRO A 257 1.12 16.31 23.12
CA PRO A 257 1.34 17.14 21.94
C PRO A 257 2.48 16.61 21.06
N LEU A 258 2.63 17.19 19.86
CA LEU A 258 3.82 16.93 19.04
C LEU A 258 5.09 17.37 19.78
N ASN A 259 6.17 16.63 19.55
CA ASN A 259 7.51 17.10 19.89
C ASN A 259 8.10 17.89 18.70
N ASP A 260 9.32 18.40 18.85
CA ASP A 260 9.97 19.20 17.80
C ASP A 260 10.17 18.41 16.50
N GLN A 261 10.51 17.12 16.60
CA GLN A 261 10.63 16.25 15.43
C GLN A 261 9.27 16.03 14.76
N GLY A 262 8.18 15.90 15.52
CA GLY A 262 6.83 15.81 15.00
C GLY A 262 6.42 17.06 14.24
N ARG A 263 6.79 18.25 14.73
CA ARG A 263 6.58 19.52 13.99
C ARG A 263 7.39 19.57 12.71
N VAL A 264 8.63 19.09 12.72
CA VAL A 264 9.46 18.95 11.50
C VAL A 264 8.81 17.99 10.50
N GLN A 265 8.36 16.81 10.94
CA GLN A 265 7.67 15.84 10.10
C GLN A 265 6.38 16.43 9.48
N SER A 266 5.58 17.15 10.28
CA SER A 266 4.39 17.84 9.79
C SER A 266 4.74 18.92 8.75
N GLY A 267 5.84 19.66 8.94
CA GLY A 267 6.36 20.61 7.95
C GLY A 267 6.82 19.93 6.66
N GLN A 268 7.49 18.78 6.75
CA GLN A 268 7.88 17.99 5.58
C GLN A 268 6.65 17.44 4.84
N ALA A 269 5.60 17.02 5.58
CA ALA A 269 4.34 16.59 5.00
C ALA A 269 3.61 17.75 4.30
N ARG A 270 3.64 18.96 4.88
CA ARG A 270 3.15 20.19 4.23
C ARG A 270 3.87 20.41 2.90
N ASP A 271 5.20 20.41 2.90
CA ASP A 271 6.00 20.68 1.70
C ASP A 271 5.80 19.59 0.63
N PHE A 272 5.60 18.34 1.05
CA PHE A 272 5.28 17.22 0.17
C PHE A 272 3.90 17.33 -0.49
N LEU A 273 2.90 17.86 0.25
CA LEU A 273 1.52 17.99 -0.21
C LEU A 273 1.16 19.37 -0.75
N GLN A 274 2.08 20.34 -0.76
CA GLN A 274 1.80 21.74 -1.14
C GLN A 274 1.23 21.88 -2.56
N SER A 275 1.62 21.01 -3.49
CA SER A 275 1.16 21.03 -4.89
C SER A 275 -0.05 20.12 -5.14
N VAL A 276 -0.48 19.36 -4.14
CA VAL A 276 -1.64 18.48 -4.23
C VAL A 276 -2.89 19.29 -3.85
N PRO A 277 -3.88 19.46 -4.74
CA PRO A 277 -5.09 20.21 -4.39
C PRO A 277 -5.83 19.52 -3.24
N ILE A 278 -5.99 20.20 -2.10
CA ILE A 278 -6.80 19.76 -0.97
C ILE A 278 -8.04 20.63 -0.92
N HIS A 279 -9.21 20.00 -0.78
CA HIS A 279 -10.50 20.70 -0.85
C HIS A 279 -11.30 20.61 0.46
N ARG A 280 -10.98 19.60 1.28
CA ARG A 280 -11.58 19.37 2.60
C ARG A 280 -10.53 18.77 3.52
N ALA A 281 -10.61 19.07 4.82
CA ALA A 281 -9.77 18.46 5.83
C ALA A 281 -10.58 18.05 7.05
N VAL A 282 -10.33 16.84 7.54
CA VAL A 282 -10.91 16.28 8.76
C VAL A 282 -9.78 15.77 9.64
N SER A 283 -9.83 15.99 10.94
CA SER A 283 -8.84 15.47 11.87
C SER A 283 -9.46 14.98 13.17
N SER A 284 -8.75 14.07 13.84
CA SER A 284 -8.99 13.80 15.25
C SER A 284 -8.81 15.09 16.07
N PRO A 285 -9.65 15.35 17.09
CA PRO A 285 -9.55 16.56 17.91
C PRO A 285 -8.38 16.55 18.90
N MET A 286 -7.68 15.42 19.07
CA MET A 286 -6.50 15.32 19.92
C MET A 286 -5.41 16.30 19.45
N LEU A 287 -4.55 16.77 20.35
CA LEU A 287 -3.52 17.78 20.05
C LEU A 287 -2.62 17.36 18.89
N ARG A 288 -2.11 16.12 18.92
CA ARG A 288 -1.11 15.65 17.94
C ARG A 288 -1.62 15.57 16.48
N PRO A 289 -2.80 15.01 16.13
CA PRO A 289 -3.25 14.98 14.74
C PRO A 289 -3.84 16.33 14.32
N LYS A 290 -4.45 17.08 15.25
CA LYS A 290 -4.92 18.45 15.01
C LYS A 290 -3.75 19.36 14.61
N GLU A 291 -2.70 19.43 15.43
CA GLU A 291 -1.51 20.25 15.15
C GLU A 291 -0.83 19.80 13.84
N THR A 292 -0.78 18.50 13.57
CA THR A 292 -0.27 17.96 12.29
C THR A 292 -1.10 18.48 11.11
N ALA A 293 -2.43 18.41 11.19
CA ALA A 293 -3.33 18.90 10.15
C ALA A 293 -3.20 20.40 9.93
N GLU A 294 -3.17 21.18 11.02
CA GLU A 294 -3.01 22.64 10.98
C GLU A 294 -1.70 23.04 10.28
N ILE A 295 -0.59 22.35 10.54
CA ILE A 295 0.70 22.61 9.86
C ILE A 295 0.61 22.28 8.37
N ILE A 296 0.01 21.15 7.97
CA ILE A 296 -0.18 20.79 6.56
C ILE A 296 -1.05 21.83 5.83
N LEU A 297 -2.10 22.33 6.48
CA LEU A 297 -3.03 23.30 5.92
C LEU A 297 -2.47 24.71 5.79
N GLN A 298 -1.27 25.01 6.30
CA GLN A 298 -0.60 26.29 6.05
C GLN A 298 -0.38 26.56 4.54
N SER A 299 -0.23 25.50 3.73
CA SER A 299 -0.16 25.60 2.26
C SER A 299 -1.53 25.60 1.57
N HIS A 300 -2.62 25.43 2.32
CA HIS A 300 -4.00 25.33 1.84
C HIS A 300 -4.94 26.21 2.69
N PRO A 301 -4.70 27.54 2.77
CA PRO A 301 -5.33 28.42 3.77
C PRO A 301 -6.85 28.55 3.67
N ASP A 302 -7.42 28.23 2.49
CA ASP A 302 -8.86 28.31 2.25
C ASP A 302 -9.61 27.03 2.67
N VAL A 303 -8.90 26.00 3.13
CA VAL A 303 -9.49 24.72 3.54
C VAL A 303 -9.71 24.72 5.06
N PRO A 304 -10.98 24.77 5.54
CA PRO A 304 -11.24 24.68 6.97
C PRO A 304 -10.94 23.27 7.49
N LEU A 305 -10.43 23.20 8.73
CA LEU A 305 -10.23 21.94 9.45
C LEU A 305 -11.47 21.56 10.24
N GLU A 306 -12.11 20.46 9.87
CA GLU A 306 -13.18 19.83 10.63
C GLU A 306 -12.59 18.85 11.67
N LEU A 307 -13.16 18.83 12.88
CA LEU A 307 -12.76 17.90 13.93
C LEU A 307 -13.83 16.83 14.14
N MET A 308 -13.43 15.56 14.20
CA MET A 308 -14.32 14.41 14.35
C MET A 308 -13.84 13.52 15.51
N ASP A 309 -14.64 13.46 16.59
CA ASP A 309 -14.28 12.74 17.83
C ASP A 309 -14.09 11.23 17.59
N GLU A 310 -14.80 10.65 16.64
CA GLU A 310 -14.72 9.23 16.27
C GLU A 310 -13.35 8.84 15.71
N LEU A 311 -12.52 9.81 15.32
CA LEU A 311 -11.14 9.60 14.88
C LEU A 311 -10.10 9.61 16.03
N ARG A 312 -10.50 9.70 17.31
CA ARG A 312 -9.58 9.58 18.46
C ARG A 312 -8.83 8.25 18.47
N GLU A 313 -7.63 8.22 19.05
CA GLU A 313 -6.86 6.98 19.18
C GLU A 313 -7.62 5.93 20.03
N ILE A 314 -7.25 4.66 19.88
CA ILE A 314 -7.67 3.60 20.81
C ILE A 314 -7.40 4.04 22.26
N SER A 315 -8.38 3.90 23.15
CA SER A 315 -8.13 4.04 24.59
C SER A 315 -7.34 2.82 25.06
N HIS A 316 -6.07 3.01 25.41
CA HIS A 316 -5.28 1.93 25.99
C HIS A 316 -5.55 1.78 27.51
N GLY A 317 -6.42 2.62 28.08
CA GLY A 317 -6.82 2.57 29.48
C GLY A 317 -5.62 2.62 30.42
N LEU A 318 -5.49 1.64 31.31
CA LEU A 318 -4.41 1.59 32.29
C LEU A 318 -3.01 1.35 31.69
N TRP A 319 -2.90 1.07 30.38
CA TRP A 319 -1.61 0.99 29.71
C TRP A 319 -1.04 2.36 29.33
N GLU A 320 -1.87 3.40 29.30
CA GLU A 320 -1.43 4.73 28.88
C GLU A 320 -0.32 5.27 29.79
N GLY A 321 0.72 5.82 29.16
CA GLY A 321 1.92 6.31 29.82
C GLY A 321 2.93 5.23 30.20
N LYS A 322 2.63 3.93 30.06
CA LYS A 322 3.55 2.84 30.40
C LYS A 322 4.43 2.40 29.23
N LEU A 323 5.63 1.93 29.55
CA LEU A 323 6.49 1.15 28.67
C LEU A 323 6.00 -0.29 28.58
N GLU A 324 6.39 -1.02 27.53
CA GLU A 324 6.10 -2.45 27.37
C GLU A 324 6.49 -3.28 28.60
N ALA A 325 7.67 -3.05 29.18
CA ALA A 325 8.13 -3.76 30.37
C ALA A 325 7.26 -3.47 31.61
N GLU A 326 6.71 -2.26 31.71
CA GLU A 326 5.81 -1.87 32.80
C GLU A 326 4.41 -2.49 32.62
N ILE A 327 3.97 -2.66 31.36
CA ILE A 327 2.73 -3.37 31.02
C ILE A 327 2.88 -4.86 31.32
N GLU A 328 3.92 -5.52 30.81
CA GLU A 328 4.13 -6.96 31.05
C GLU A 328 4.32 -7.27 32.54
N ALA A 329 4.91 -6.35 33.33
CA ALA A 329 5.01 -6.51 34.78
C ALA A 329 3.66 -6.41 35.51
N ALA A 330 2.76 -5.53 35.05
CA ALA A 330 1.46 -5.29 35.67
C ALA A 330 0.35 -6.21 35.13
N TYR A 331 0.47 -6.64 33.87
CA TYR A 331 -0.49 -7.42 33.09
C TYR A 331 0.26 -8.52 32.29
N PRO A 332 0.82 -9.54 32.97
CA PRO A 332 1.69 -10.51 32.31
C PRO A 332 0.98 -11.29 31.20
N GLY A 333 1.52 -11.24 29.99
CA GLY A 333 1.00 -11.98 28.83
C GLY A 333 0.05 -11.20 27.93
N ASP A 334 -0.61 -10.15 28.44
CA ASP A 334 -1.57 -9.37 27.65
C ASP A 334 -0.88 -8.63 26.49
N LEU A 335 0.36 -8.14 26.70
CA LEU A 335 1.13 -7.50 25.64
C LEU A 335 1.50 -8.50 24.53
N LYS A 336 1.82 -9.74 24.89
CA LYS A 336 2.05 -10.80 23.89
C LYS A 336 0.78 -11.14 23.14
N GLN A 337 -0.35 -11.20 23.84
CA GLN A 337 -1.65 -11.41 23.21
C GLN A 337 -1.98 -10.26 22.25
N TRP A 338 -1.69 -9.02 22.62
CA TRP A 338 -1.82 -7.85 21.75
C TRP A 338 -0.97 -7.98 20.47
N GLN A 339 0.27 -8.45 20.60
CA GLN A 339 1.17 -8.61 19.44
C GLN A 339 0.78 -9.77 18.51
N HIS A 340 0.10 -10.81 19.00
CA HIS A 340 -0.14 -12.05 18.23
C HIS A 340 -1.62 -12.32 17.87
N ALA A 341 -2.55 -11.89 18.71
CA ALA A 341 -4.00 -12.07 18.56
C ALA A 341 -4.73 -10.81 19.08
N PRO A 342 -4.43 -9.62 18.52
CA PRO A 342 -4.91 -8.34 19.03
C PRO A 342 -6.44 -8.25 19.11
N GLU A 343 -7.16 -8.97 18.25
CA GLU A 343 -8.62 -9.04 18.21
C GLU A 343 -9.25 -9.67 19.45
N THR A 344 -8.44 -10.33 20.29
CA THR A 344 -8.88 -11.01 21.51
C THR A 344 -8.58 -10.22 22.80
N VAL A 345 -7.91 -9.07 22.68
CA VAL A 345 -7.48 -8.27 23.82
C VAL A 345 -8.54 -7.26 24.23
N GLN A 346 -8.80 -7.20 25.53
CA GLN A 346 -9.49 -6.09 26.17
C GLN A 346 -8.46 -5.32 27.02
N MET A 347 -8.13 -4.09 26.62
CA MET A 347 -7.25 -3.26 27.44
C MET A 347 -7.94 -2.90 28.76
N PRO A 348 -7.27 -3.01 29.91
CA PRO A 348 -7.86 -2.72 31.22
C PRO A 348 -8.35 -1.27 31.29
N GLU A 349 -9.63 -1.07 31.59
CA GLU A 349 -10.30 0.25 31.60
C GLU A 349 -10.21 1.02 30.26
N GLY A 350 -9.85 0.33 29.17
CA GLY A 350 -9.70 0.89 27.84
C GLY A 350 -10.69 0.31 26.82
N GLU A 351 -10.41 0.57 25.55
CA GLU A 351 -11.12 -0.03 24.42
C GLU A 351 -10.50 -1.38 24.04
N ASN A 352 -11.29 -2.27 23.43
CA ASN A 352 -10.79 -3.35 22.60
C ASN A 352 -10.79 -2.92 21.12
N LEU A 353 -10.18 -3.73 20.24
CA LEU A 353 -10.12 -3.37 18.82
C LEU A 353 -11.49 -3.31 18.15
N GLN A 354 -12.45 -4.15 18.52
CA GLN A 354 -13.78 -4.13 17.90
C GLN A 354 -14.49 -2.80 18.17
N GLN A 355 -14.31 -2.20 19.35
CA GLN A 355 -14.87 -0.89 19.68
C GLN A 355 -14.27 0.22 18.80
N VAL A 356 -12.94 0.28 18.72
CA VAL A 356 -12.23 1.26 17.88
C VAL A 356 -12.56 1.06 16.40
N TRP A 357 -12.60 -0.19 15.97
CA TRP A 357 -12.96 -0.59 14.62
C TRP A 357 -14.34 -0.06 14.24
N ALA A 358 -15.36 -0.33 15.07
CA ALA A 358 -16.73 0.06 14.77
C ALA A 358 -16.88 1.57 14.58
N ARG A 359 -16.22 2.39 15.42
CA ARG A 359 -16.26 3.84 15.29
C ARG A 359 -15.40 4.37 14.14
N ALA A 360 -14.23 3.78 13.89
CA ALA A 360 -13.32 4.20 12.82
C ALA A 360 -13.94 3.94 11.43
N ILE A 361 -14.58 2.78 11.23
CA ILE A 361 -15.27 2.47 9.97
C ILE A 361 -16.49 3.35 9.76
N ARG A 362 -17.26 3.62 10.82
CA ARG A 362 -18.38 4.57 10.74
C ARG A 362 -17.91 5.96 10.35
N ALA A 363 -16.90 6.49 11.05
CA ALA A 363 -16.30 7.79 10.76
C ALA A 363 -15.81 7.88 9.31
N TRP A 364 -15.10 6.85 8.83
CA TRP A 364 -14.64 6.80 7.45
C TRP A 364 -15.80 6.83 6.44
N ASN A 365 -16.84 6.02 6.66
CA ASN A 365 -18.01 6.01 5.79
C ASN A 365 -18.75 7.35 5.79
N ASP A 366 -18.86 8.01 6.94
CA ASP A 366 -19.46 9.33 7.05
C ASP A 366 -18.64 10.39 6.30
N ILE A 367 -17.30 10.35 6.44
CA ILE A 367 -16.38 11.23 5.69
C ILE A 367 -16.53 11.02 4.18
N VAL A 368 -16.62 9.77 3.72
CA VAL A 368 -16.80 9.43 2.31
C VAL A 368 -18.17 9.91 1.81
N ALA A 369 -19.24 9.61 2.54
CA ALA A 369 -20.61 9.97 2.18
C ALA A 369 -20.84 11.49 2.18
N SER A 370 -20.16 12.22 3.07
CA SER A 370 -20.25 13.69 3.16
C SER A 370 -19.30 14.40 2.19
N THR A 371 -18.53 13.68 1.37
CA THR A 371 -17.62 14.30 0.40
C THR A 371 -18.44 14.89 -0.75
N PRO A 372 -18.35 16.21 -1.00
CA PRO A 372 -19.20 16.87 -1.99
C PRO A 372 -18.84 16.42 -3.40
N GLU A 373 -19.84 16.27 -4.26
CA GLU A 373 -19.62 16.25 -5.70
C GLU A 373 -19.43 17.68 -6.20
N ARG A 374 -18.47 17.89 -7.08
CA ARG A 374 -18.25 19.20 -7.70
C ARG A 374 -19.04 19.28 -9.00
N SER A 375 -19.69 20.42 -9.23
CA SER A 375 -20.55 20.65 -10.40
C SER A 375 -19.80 20.57 -11.74
N ASP A 376 -18.49 20.81 -11.73
CA ASP A 376 -17.61 20.69 -12.90
C ASP A 376 -17.07 19.25 -13.11
N GLY A 377 -17.48 18.29 -12.28
CA GLY A 377 -17.01 16.91 -12.30
C GLY A 377 -15.55 16.74 -11.88
N SER A 378 -14.92 17.78 -11.33
CA SER A 378 -13.57 17.70 -10.81
C SER A 378 -13.52 16.96 -9.47
N VAL A 379 -12.37 16.38 -9.19
CA VAL A 379 -12.22 15.44 -8.08
C VAL A 379 -11.94 16.17 -6.78
N VAL A 380 -12.74 15.84 -5.78
CA VAL A 380 -12.50 16.27 -4.40
C VAL A 380 -11.41 15.41 -3.79
N THR A 381 -10.43 16.08 -3.20
CA THR A 381 -9.38 15.46 -2.40
C THR A 381 -9.56 15.90 -0.96
N THR A 382 -9.74 14.93 -0.07
CA THR A 382 -9.98 15.14 1.37
C THR A 382 -8.76 14.69 2.16
N LEU A 383 -8.19 15.58 2.98
CA LEU A 383 -7.18 15.26 3.99
C LEU A 383 -7.86 14.68 5.23
N VAL A 384 -7.38 13.54 5.72
CA VAL A 384 -7.86 12.91 6.97
C VAL A 384 -6.64 12.65 7.86
N VAL A 385 -6.56 13.31 9.03
CA VAL A 385 -5.42 13.16 9.95
C VAL A 385 -5.85 12.49 11.25
N ALA A 386 -5.27 11.34 11.56
CA ALA A 386 -5.62 10.57 12.75
C ALA A 386 -4.39 9.85 13.34
N HIS A 387 -4.57 8.61 13.79
CA HIS A 387 -3.60 7.87 14.60
C HIS A 387 -3.34 6.48 14.05
N ASP A 388 -2.42 5.74 14.69
CA ASP A 388 -1.98 4.44 14.20
C ASP A 388 -3.12 3.41 14.19
N ALA A 389 -3.81 3.22 15.31
CA ALA A 389 -4.83 2.17 15.41
C ALA A 389 -6.05 2.50 14.56
N VAL A 390 -6.46 3.77 14.52
CA VAL A 390 -7.58 4.26 13.70
C VAL A 390 -7.27 4.08 12.21
N ASN A 391 -6.09 4.50 11.76
CA ASN A 391 -5.72 4.35 10.34
C ASN A 391 -5.64 2.87 9.95
N LYS A 392 -5.06 2.01 10.79
CA LYS A 392 -5.01 0.56 10.54
C LYS A 392 -6.40 -0.06 10.48
N ALA A 393 -7.31 0.32 11.37
CA ALA A 393 -8.70 -0.15 11.33
C ALA A 393 -9.38 0.25 10.00
N ILE A 394 -9.23 1.51 9.58
CA ILE A 394 -9.74 1.98 8.28
C ILE A 394 -9.15 1.15 7.14
N LEU A 395 -7.82 1.00 7.09
CA LEU A 395 -7.14 0.29 6.01
C LEU A 395 -7.54 -1.19 5.91
N CYS A 396 -7.70 -1.86 7.05
CA CYS A 396 -8.20 -3.23 7.08
C CYS A 396 -9.66 -3.30 6.59
N GLY A 397 -10.51 -2.35 6.99
CA GLY A 397 -11.90 -2.28 6.52
C GLY A 397 -12.03 -2.01 5.02
N LEU A 398 -11.10 -1.26 4.41
CA LEU A 398 -11.09 -1.01 2.96
C LEU A 398 -10.84 -2.27 2.12
N VAL A 399 -10.31 -3.34 2.74
CA VAL A 399 -10.08 -4.64 2.10
C VAL A 399 -10.92 -5.76 2.75
N ASP A 400 -12.02 -5.37 3.42
CA ASP A 400 -12.97 -6.22 4.16
C ASP A 400 -12.32 -7.25 5.10
N ARG A 401 -11.18 -6.89 5.71
CA ARG A 401 -10.58 -7.67 6.80
C ARG A 401 -11.13 -7.18 8.13
N GLY A 402 -11.01 -7.96 9.20
CA GLY A 402 -11.42 -7.56 10.54
C GLY A 402 -10.22 -7.16 11.42
N PRO A 403 -10.46 -7.00 12.73
CA PRO A 403 -9.42 -6.71 13.72
C PRO A 403 -8.25 -7.70 13.75
N GLU A 404 -8.43 -8.95 13.30
CA GLU A 404 -7.34 -9.94 13.21
C GLU A 404 -6.22 -9.52 12.25
N ALA A 405 -6.52 -8.61 11.32
CA ALA A 405 -5.59 -8.09 10.32
C ALA A 405 -4.80 -6.85 10.80
N PHE A 406 -4.99 -6.41 12.05
CA PHE A 406 -4.51 -5.12 12.56
C PHE A 406 -3.02 -4.83 12.28
N TRP A 407 -2.17 -5.86 12.35
CA TRP A 407 -0.72 -5.73 12.15
C TRP A 407 -0.25 -5.72 10.69
N ILE A 408 -1.15 -5.94 9.73
CA ILE A 408 -0.79 -6.01 8.30
C ILE A 408 -0.25 -4.67 7.79
N PHE A 409 -0.85 -3.55 8.16
CA PHE A 409 -0.49 -2.25 7.56
C PHE A 409 0.42 -1.43 8.46
N LYS A 410 1.58 -1.03 7.97
CA LYS A 410 2.42 -0.04 8.67
C LYS A 410 1.86 1.37 8.51
N GLN A 411 2.04 2.20 9.53
CA GLN A 411 1.74 3.64 9.51
C GLN A 411 2.84 4.39 10.25
N GLY A 412 3.77 5.01 9.53
CA GLY A 412 4.82 5.85 10.11
C GLY A 412 4.27 7.21 10.56
N ASN A 413 4.93 7.86 11.52
CA ASN A 413 4.55 9.22 11.93
C ASN A 413 4.68 10.19 10.74
N GLY A 414 3.65 11.00 10.47
CA GLY A 414 3.63 11.93 9.33
C GLY A 414 3.51 11.25 7.96
N SER A 415 3.28 9.93 7.92
CA SER A 415 3.12 9.19 6.67
C SER A 415 1.83 9.57 5.94
N VAL A 416 1.84 9.44 4.61
CA VAL A 416 0.68 9.70 3.76
C VAL A 416 0.24 8.40 3.07
N THR A 417 -1.04 8.07 3.18
CA THR A 417 -1.70 6.96 2.47
C THR A 417 -2.76 7.54 1.54
N VAL A 418 -2.84 7.03 0.31
CA VAL A 418 -3.72 7.57 -0.75
C VAL A 418 -4.76 6.53 -1.12
N ILE A 419 -6.04 6.92 -1.04
CA ILE A 419 -7.17 6.05 -1.34
C ILE A 419 -8.07 6.76 -2.35
N ASP A 420 -8.39 6.08 -3.46
CA ASP A 420 -9.32 6.61 -4.46
C ASP A 420 -10.59 5.76 -4.49
N TYR A 421 -11.73 6.41 -4.72
CA TYR A 421 -13.00 5.79 -5.06
C TYR A 421 -13.24 5.99 -6.56
N PRO A 422 -12.65 5.18 -7.45
CA PRO A 422 -12.59 5.48 -8.88
C PRO A 422 -13.96 5.61 -9.55
N ASP A 423 -14.92 4.79 -9.09
CA ASP A 423 -16.29 4.71 -9.64
C ASP A 423 -17.31 5.47 -8.76
N GLY A 424 -16.86 6.46 -7.97
CA GLY A 424 -17.69 7.26 -7.07
C GLY A 424 -17.80 6.68 -5.66
N ILE A 425 -18.46 7.42 -4.75
CA ILE A 425 -18.52 7.09 -3.30
C ILE A 425 -19.18 5.74 -2.99
N ALA A 426 -20.06 5.26 -3.88
CA ALA A 426 -20.69 3.94 -3.77
C ALA A 426 -19.85 2.81 -4.41
N GLY A 427 -18.76 3.17 -5.10
CA GLY A 427 -17.84 2.24 -5.74
C GLY A 427 -16.86 1.62 -4.74
N LYS A 428 -16.11 0.62 -5.22
CA LYS A 428 -15.07 -0.02 -4.41
C LYS A 428 -13.85 0.90 -4.25
N PRO A 429 -13.30 1.05 -3.03
CA PRO A 429 -12.07 1.81 -2.83
C PRO A 429 -10.88 1.08 -3.45
N VAL A 430 -9.87 1.86 -3.83
CA VAL A 430 -8.57 1.36 -4.29
C VAL A 430 -7.47 2.10 -3.55
N ILE A 431 -6.65 1.36 -2.80
CA ILE A 431 -5.45 1.90 -2.16
C ILE A 431 -4.43 2.20 -3.26
N GLN A 432 -4.20 3.49 -3.50
CA GLN A 432 -3.30 3.97 -4.55
C GLN A 432 -1.84 3.89 -4.11
N ALA A 433 -1.57 4.25 -2.85
CA ALA A 433 -0.27 4.11 -2.20
C ALA A 433 -0.47 4.06 -0.69
N LEU A 434 0.45 3.44 0.03
CA LEU A 434 0.36 3.25 1.48
C LEU A 434 1.68 3.60 2.15
N ASN A 435 1.57 4.28 3.29
CA ASN A 435 2.69 4.64 4.17
C ASN A 435 3.85 5.33 3.42
N ILE A 436 3.53 6.34 2.61
CA ILE A 436 4.55 7.16 1.97
C ILE A 436 5.28 7.94 3.07
N THR A 437 6.58 7.69 3.20
CA THR A 437 7.47 8.35 4.19
C THR A 437 8.75 8.87 3.54
N SER A 438 8.86 8.84 2.21
CA SER A 438 10.05 9.28 1.49
C SER A 438 10.39 10.76 1.72
N HIS A 439 9.39 11.59 1.99
CA HIS A 439 9.58 13.00 2.37
C HIS A 439 10.15 13.18 3.79
N LEU A 440 10.15 12.11 4.60
CA LEU A 440 10.62 12.10 5.98
C LEU A 440 11.99 11.41 6.12
N SER A 441 12.15 10.26 5.47
CA SER A 441 13.31 9.36 5.66
C SER A 441 14.42 9.55 4.63
N GLY A 442 14.15 10.29 3.53
CA GLY A 442 15.06 10.43 2.40
C GLY A 442 15.29 9.15 1.61
N GLY A 443 14.49 8.10 1.83
CA GLY A 443 14.60 6.81 1.14
C GLY A 443 13.26 6.07 1.07
N VAL A 444 13.29 4.81 0.65
CA VAL A 444 12.08 3.99 0.47
C VAL A 444 11.59 3.29 1.74
N LEU A 445 12.47 3.18 2.75
CA LEU A 445 12.14 2.56 4.05
C LEU A 445 11.62 3.61 5.02
N ASP A 446 10.64 3.21 5.81
CA ASP A 446 10.12 4.02 6.89
C ASP A 446 11.04 3.92 8.11
N LYS A 447 11.64 5.07 8.47
CA LYS A 447 12.58 5.25 9.59
C LYS A 447 11.98 6.09 10.72
N THR A 448 10.68 6.38 10.67
CA THR A 448 10.01 7.17 11.71
C THR A 448 9.95 6.37 13.02
N ALA A 449 9.81 7.06 14.15
CA ALA A 449 9.61 6.35 15.42
C ALA A 449 8.35 5.47 15.32
N ALA A 450 8.52 4.17 15.51
CA ALA A 450 7.36 3.34 15.79
C ALA A 450 6.81 3.80 17.16
N GLY A 451 5.49 3.97 17.28
CA GLY A 451 4.85 3.98 18.59
C GLY A 451 5.13 2.67 19.34
N ALA A 452 4.79 2.61 20.62
CA ALA A 452 4.90 1.38 21.41
C ALA A 452 4.06 0.28 20.74
N LEU A 453 4.73 -0.64 20.02
CA LEU A 453 4.17 -1.77 19.30
C LEU A 453 5.23 -2.86 19.13
#